data_AF-W4SE86-F1
#
_entry.id   AF-W4SE86-F1
#
_cell.length_a   1.000
_cell.length_b   1.000
_cell.length_c   1.000
_cell.angle_alpha   90.00
_cell.angle_beta   90.00
_cell.angle_gamma   90.00
#
_symmetry.space_group_name_H-M   'P 1'
#
loop_
_entity.id
_entity.type
_entity.pdbx_description
1 polymer ?
#
loop_
_entity_poly.entity_id
_entity_poly.type
_entity_poly.pdbx_seq_one_letter_code
_entity_poly.pdbx_strand_id
1 'polypeptide(L)'
;MKSWIGMLMLAGCFAGQAAAQIKGVTLVCRMNDPFLFCSDGCADPDHHWAPLDPIQATIKPVVPYCPFPTTADTNYCKGWSQRAFTAYFQYVSVCPKANKTGEWTGKKPADMVPFKH
;
A
#
# COMPACT_ATOMS: atom_id res chain seq x y z
N MET A 1 -29.71 49.38 -2.02
CA MET A 1 -28.57 48.78 -1.30
C MET A 1 -28.75 47.27 -1.29
N LYS A 2 -27.72 46.57 -1.77
CA LYS A 2 -27.36 45.16 -1.51
C LYS A 2 -28.33 44.08 -2.04
N SER A 3 -28.00 43.58 -3.24
CA SER A 3 -28.46 42.32 -3.83
C SER A 3 -27.74 41.15 -3.12
N TRP A 4 -28.48 40.16 -2.61
CA TRP A 4 -27.94 39.01 -1.85
C TRP A 4 -28.08 37.70 -2.62
N ILE A 5 -28.05 37.76 -3.95
CA ILE A 5 -28.20 36.60 -4.81
C ILE A 5 -26.87 36.40 -5.52
N GLY A 6 -26.01 35.55 -4.97
CA GLY A 6 -24.79 35.16 -5.65
C GLY A 6 -23.66 34.71 -4.75
N MET A 7 -23.83 33.64 -3.97
CA MET A 7 -22.68 32.83 -3.53
C MET A 7 -23.10 31.44 -3.02
N LEU A 8 -23.74 30.66 -3.90
CA LEU A 8 -23.89 29.21 -3.74
C LEU A 8 -23.30 28.53 -4.99
N MET A 9 -22.03 28.81 -5.26
CA MET A 9 -21.22 28.00 -6.16
C MET A 9 -20.01 27.50 -5.38
N LEU A 10 -19.66 26.24 -5.63
CA LEU A 10 -18.41 25.58 -5.26
C LEU A 10 -18.28 25.10 -3.79
N ALA A 11 -19.19 24.24 -3.34
CA ALA A 11 -18.86 23.28 -2.28
C ALA A 11 -18.54 21.94 -2.95
N GLY A 12 -17.27 21.55 -2.87
CA GLY A 12 -16.67 20.49 -3.65
C GLY A 12 -17.27 19.10 -3.41
N CYS A 13 -17.58 18.44 -4.51
CA CYS A 13 -17.63 16.99 -4.57
C CYS A 13 -16.44 16.51 -5.40
N PHE A 14 -15.22 16.69 -4.88
CA PHE A 14 -14.10 15.84 -5.27
C PHE A 14 -14.40 14.45 -4.69
N ALA A 15 -15.20 13.67 -5.43
CA ALA A 15 -15.33 12.25 -5.19
C ALA A 15 -13.96 11.63 -5.48
N GLY A 16 -13.18 11.41 -4.43
CA GLY A 16 -11.98 10.59 -4.49
C GLY A 16 -12.37 9.24 -5.08
N GLN A 17 -11.88 8.95 -6.29
CA GLN A 17 -12.06 7.66 -6.92
C GLN A 17 -11.28 6.64 -6.09
N ALA A 18 -11.98 5.92 -5.22
CA ALA A 18 -11.46 4.69 -4.65
C ALA A 18 -11.15 3.76 -5.83
N ALA A 19 -9.86 3.54 -6.12
CA ALA A 19 -9.45 2.62 -7.16
C ALA A 19 -10.03 1.24 -6.82
N ALA A 20 -10.99 0.80 -7.63
CA ALA A 20 -11.65 -0.48 -7.48
C ALA A 20 -10.60 -1.60 -7.43
N GLN A 21 -10.61 -2.36 -6.34
CA GLN A 21 -9.71 -3.48 -6.11
C GLN A 21 -9.86 -4.50 -7.24
N ILE A 22 -8.74 -5.04 -7.74
CA ILE A 22 -8.76 -6.16 -8.68
C ILE A 22 -9.48 -7.34 -7.99
N LYS A 23 -10.73 -7.61 -8.40
CA LYS A 23 -11.45 -8.83 -8.00
C LYS A 23 -10.61 -10.03 -8.43
N GLY A 24 -9.99 -10.72 -7.47
CA GLY A 24 -9.36 -12.02 -7.72
C GLY A 24 -8.20 -12.43 -6.83
N VAL A 25 -7.51 -11.50 -6.16
CA VAL A 25 -6.36 -11.85 -5.31
C VAL A 25 -6.62 -11.42 -3.86
N THR A 26 -6.71 -12.40 -2.97
CA THR A 26 -6.72 -12.17 -1.51
C THR A 26 -5.27 -11.97 -1.07
N LEU A 27 -4.93 -10.78 -0.57
CA LEU A 27 -3.60 -10.45 -0.07
C LEU A 27 -3.34 -11.10 1.29
N VAL A 28 -2.12 -11.58 1.51
CA VAL A 28 -1.76 -12.26 2.77
C VAL A 28 -1.56 -11.31 3.94
N CYS A 29 -1.45 -10.01 3.71
CA CYS A 29 -1.28 -8.99 4.74
C CYS A 29 -2.09 -7.72 4.43
N ARG A 30 -2.01 -6.73 5.32
CA ARG A 30 -2.77 -5.45 5.23
C ARG A 30 -4.28 -5.64 5.11
N MET A 31 -4.84 -6.72 5.67
CA MET A 31 -6.28 -6.99 5.66
C MET A 31 -6.93 -6.91 4.26
N ASN A 32 -6.22 -7.35 3.22
CA ASN A 32 -6.65 -7.22 1.81
C ASN A 32 -6.74 -5.78 1.29
N ASP A 33 -6.05 -4.80 1.90
CA ASP A 33 -5.95 -3.44 1.38
C ASP A 33 -4.79 -3.32 0.36
N PRO A 34 -5.06 -3.25 -0.95
CA PRO A 34 -4.04 -3.17 -1.99
C PRO A 34 -3.34 -1.80 -2.02
N PHE A 35 -3.98 -0.74 -1.52
CA PHE A 35 -3.34 0.57 -1.46
C PHE A 35 -2.21 0.52 -0.44
N LEU A 36 -2.52 0.17 0.80
CA LEU A 36 -1.50 0.03 1.86
C LEU A 36 -0.46 -1.03 1.53
N PHE A 37 -0.89 -2.12 0.92
CA PHE A 37 0.02 -3.17 0.52
C PHE A 37 1.02 -2.72 -0.55
N CYS A 38 0.58 -2.01 -1.58
CA CYS A 38 1.47 -1.53 -2.63
C CYS A 38 2.30 -0.32 -2.19
N SER A 39 1.84 0.46 -1.21
CA SER A 39 2.59 1.59 -0.66
C SER A 39 3.62 1.17 0.40
N ASP A 40 3.24 0.28 1.33
CA ASP A 40 4.02 0.01 2.55
C ASP A 40 4.41 -1.47 2.72
N GLY A 41 3.97 -2.37 1.83
CA GLY A 41 4.17 -3.81 1.99
C GLY A 41 3.36 -4.36 3.18
N CYS A 42 3.87 -5.39 3.84
CA CYS A 42 3.23 -5.90 5.07
C CYS A 42 3.48 -4.99 6.27
N ALA A 43 2.68 -5.12 7.32
CA ALA A 43 2.96 -4.52 8.62
C ALA A 43 3.74 -5.51 9.50
N ASP A 44 4.25 -5.06 10.64
CA ASP A 44 4.85 -5.93 11.64
C ASP A 44 3.89 -7.05 12.08
N PRO A 45 4.40 -8.27 12.36
CA PRO A 45 5.81 -8.65 12.41
C PRO A 45 6.42 -9.08 11.06
N ASP A 46 5.65 -9.03 9.97
CA ASP A 46 6.04 -9.54 8.64
C ASP A 46 6.68 -8.45 7.74
N HIS A 47 7.08 -7.31 8.32
CA HIS A 47 7.66 -6.16 7.60
C HIS A 47 9.15 -6.37 7.30
N HIS A 48 9.44 -7.22 6.31
CA HIS A 48 10.82 -7.64 6.00
C HIS A 48 11.43 -6.93 4.79
N TRP A 49 10.58 -6.28 4.00
CA TRP A 49 10.91 -5.45 2.86
C TRP A 49 9.82 -4.38 2.73
N ALA A 50 10.12 -3.29 2.04
CA ALA A 50 9.18 -2.23 1.77
C ALA A 50 9.17 -1.88 0.27
N PRO A 51 8.01 -1.53 -0.32
CA PRO A 51 7.94 -1.01 -1.67
C PRO A 51 8.85 0.20 -1.88
N LEU A 52 9.48 0.29 -3.05
CA LEU A 52 10.18 1.48 -3.51
C LEU A 52 9.43 2.11 -4.69
N ASP A 53 9.14 1.31 -5.71
CA ASP A 53 8.25 1.66 -6.82
C ASP A 53 7.29 0.49 -7.10
N PRO A 54 5.98 0.65 -6.80
CA PRO A 54 4.98 -0.39 -7.01
C PRO A 54 4.66 -0.66 -8.48
N ILE A 55 4.86 0.29 -9.39
CA ILE A 55 4.64 0.09 -10.82
C ILE A 55 5.78 -0.77 -11.39
N GLN A 56 7.02 -0.52 -10.95
CA GLN A 56 8.19 -1.31 -11.35
C GLN A 56 8.42 -2.56 -10.50
N ALA A 57 7.58 -2.81 -9.50
CA ALA A 57 7.74 -3.88 -8.50
C ALA A 57 9.12 -3.91 -7.83
N THR A 58 9.72 -2.75 -7.58
CA THR A 58 11.00 -2.66 -6.85
C THR A 58 10.75 -2.54 -5.35
N ILE A 59 11.68 -3.08 -4.57
CA ILE A 59 11.62 -3.10 -3.10
C ILE A 59 12.93 -2.61 -2.49
N LYS A 60 12.86 -2.10 -1.27
CA LYS A 60 14.00 -1.91 -0.38
C LYS A 60 14.01 -2.97 0.72
N PRO A 61 15.17 -3.50 1.10
CA PRO A 61 15.27 -4.45 2.21
C PRO A 61 15.09 -3.74 3.55
N VAL A 62 14.50 -4.44 4.53
CA VAL A 62 14.40 -3.97 5.91
C VAL A 62 15.39 -4.78 6.76
N VAL A 63 16.27 -4.09 7.48
CA VAL A 63 17.23 -4.73 8.40
C VAL A 63 16.47 -5.35 9.58
N PRO A 64 16.80 -6.57 10.05
CA PRO A 64 17.99 -7.39 9.73
C PRO A 64 17.77 -8.45 8.63
N TYR A 65 16.72 -8.31 7.82
CA TYR A 65 16.34 -9.35 6.86
C TYR A 65 17.18 -9.33 5.60
N CYS A 66 17.26 -10.49 4.93
CA CYS A 66 18.01 -10.63 3.69
C CYS A 66 17.43 -9.75 2.57
N PRO A 67 18.26 -9.26 1.64
CA PRO A 67 17.82 -8.29 0.63
C PRO A 67 17.07 -8.91 -0.55
N PHE A 68 16.95 -10.23 -0.58
CA PHE A 68 16.24 -10.99 -1.60
C PHE A 68 15.27 -11.98 -0.94
N PRO A 69 14.25 -12.46 -1.67
CA PRO A 69 13.26 -13.37 -1.12
C PRO A 69 13.90 -14.72 -0.77
N THR A 70 14.02 -14.98 0.53
CA THR A 70 14.48 -16.26 1.08
C THR A 70 13.81 -16.46 2.42
N THR A 71 13.44 -17.69 2.77
CA THR A 71 12.98 -18.03 4.12
C THR A 71 14.11 -18.55 5.01
N ALA A 72 15.28 -18.82 4.44
CA ALA A 72 16.44 -19.32 5.17
C ALA A 72 17.27 -18.17 5.75
N ASP A 73 17.67 -18.31 7.02
CA ASP A 73 18.68 -17.48 7.65
C ASP A 73 20.05 -17.72 7.02
N THR A 74 20.90 -16.70 7.05
CA THR A 74 22.32 -16.81 6.72
C THR A 74 23.17 -16.26 7.86
N ASN A 75 24.50 -16.35 7.72
CA ASN A 75 25.42 -15.73 8.69
C ASN A 75 25.37 -14.19 8.69
N TYR A 76 24.69 -13.56 7.73
CA TYR A 76 24.71 -12.11 7.52
C TYR A 76 23.34 -11.44 7.66
N CYS A 77 22.25 -12.21 7.51
CA CYS A 77 20.90 -11.68 7.49
C CYS A 77 19.88 -12.74 7.87
N LYS A 78 18.73 -12.28 8.37
CA LYS A 78 17.60 -13.16 8.70
C LYS A 78 16.76 -13.47 7.45
N GLY A 79 16.36 -14.72 7.32
CA GLY A 79 15.36 -15.16 6.38
C GLY A 79 14.02 -14.49 6.64
N TRP A 80 13.23 -14.40 5.59
CA TRP A 80 11.89 -13.85 5.66
C TRP A 80 10.91 -14.85 6.27
N SER A 81 9.83 -14.33 6.86
CA SER A 81 8.71 -15.15 7.26
C SER A 81 8.04 -15.70 6.01
N GLN A 82 7.35 -16.83 6.13
CA GLN A 82 6.61 -17.40 5.01
C GLN A 82 5.58 -16.39 4.46
N ARG A 83 4.97 -15.57 5.32
CA ARG A 83 4.02 -14.54 4.90
C ARG A 83 4.69 -13.41 4.14
N ALA A 84 5.82 -12.87 4.60
CA ALA A 84 6.57 -11.83 3.89
C ALA A 84 7.09 -12.32 2.53
N PHE A 85 7.49 -13.59 2.44
CA PHE A 85 7.87 -14.26 1.20
C PHE A 85 6.69 -14.34 0.22
N THR A 86 5.54 -14.84 0.64
CA THR A 86 4.34 -14.89 -0.21
C THR A 86 3.87 -13.49 -0.62
N ALA A 87 3.90 -12.53 0.31
CA ALA A 87 3.56 -11.14 0.05
C ALA A 87 4.41 -10.53 -1.06
N TYR A 88 5.71 -10.82 -1.12
CA TYR A 88 6.56 -10.32 -2.19
C TYR A 88 6.06 -10.75 -3.58
N PHE A 89 5.70 -12.02 -3.76
CA PHE A 89 5.15 -12.49 -5.04
C PHE A 89 3.78 -11.89 -5.36
N GLN A 90 2.96 -11.61 -4.34
CA GLN A 90 1.72 -10.88 -4.54
C GLN A 90 1.98 -9.42 -4.96
N TYR A 91 2.98 -8.76 -4.37
CA TYR A 91 3.37 -7.40 -4.74
C TYR A 91 3.82 -7.31 -6.19
N VAL A 92 4.72 -8.21 -6.61
CA VAL A 92 5.19 -8.30 -8.01
C VAL A 92 4.05 -8.58 -8.99
N SER A 93 3.01 -9.32 -8.58
CA SER A 93 1.88 -9.67 -9.46
C SER A 93 0.75 -8.62 -9.50
N VAL A 94 0.50 -7.95 -8.38
CA VAL A 94 -0.67 -7.08 -8.17
C VAL A 94 -0.33 -5.62 -8.43
N CYS A 95 0.77 -5.12 -7.88
CA CYS A 95 1.04 -3.68 -7.84
C CYS A 95 1.42 -3.07 -9.20
N PRO A 96 2.17 -3.76 -10.10
CA PRO A 96 2.44 -3.26 -11.44
C PRO A 96 1.21 -3.08 -12.33
N LYS A 97 0.07 -3.72 -11.99
CA LYS A 97 -1.18 -3.56 -12.73
C LYS A 97 -1.85 -2.21 -12.47
N ALA A 98 -1.37 -1.45 -11.48
CA ALA A 98 -1.78 -0.07 -11.29
C ALA A 98 -1.21 0.79 -12.44
N ASN A 99 -2.08 1.32 -13.30
CA ASN A 99 -1.66 2.19 -14.41
C ASN A 99 -1.03 3.51 -13.94
N LYS A 100 -1.30 3.93 -12.70
CA LYS A 100 -0.75 5.13 -12.04
C LYS A 100 -0.69 4.92 -10.54
N THR A 101 0.32 5.49 -9.89
CA THR A 101 0.33 5.71 -8.44
C THR A 101 -0.47 6.98 -8.12
N GLY A 102 -1.19 6.97 -7.00
CA GLY A 102 -1.89 8.13 -6.48
C GLY A 102 -1.42 8.43 -5.06
N GLU A 103 -1.24 9.71 -4.72
CA GLU A 103 -0.93 10.10 -3.35
C GLU A 103 -2.18 10.03 -2.47
N TRP A 104 -1.99 9.56 -1.24
CA TRP A 104 -3.04 9.60 -0.23
C TRP A 104 -3.32 11.05 0.18
N THR A 105 -4.56 11.50 0.08
CA THR A 105 -4.98 12.88 0.43
C THR A 105 -5.83 12.95 1.71
N GLY A 106 -5.94 11.85 2.46
CA GLY A 106 -6.74 11.79 3.69
C GLY A 106 -6.06 12.50 4.87
N LYS A 107 -6.88 12.99 5.82
CA LYS A 107 -6.41 13.72 7.02
C LYS A 107 -5.62 12.88 8.02
N LYS A 108 -5.69 11.55 7.92
CA LYS A 108 -4.98 10.58 8.77
C LYS A 108 -4.12 9.68 7.89
N PRO A 109 -3.04 9.10 8.41
CA PRO A 109 -2.27 8.08 7.70
C PRO A 109 -3.18 7.00 7.09
N ALA A 110 -2.88 6.56 5.88
CA ALA A 110 -3.74 5.63 5.16
C ALA A 110 -3.93 4.31 5.93
N ASP A 111 -2.94 3.90 6.73
CA ASP A 111 -2.96 2.68 7.53
C ASP A 111 -3.90 2.74 8.74
N MET A 112 -4.46 3.92 9.05
CA MET A 112 -5.45 4.11 10.11
C MET A 112 -6.89 3.98 9.61
N VAL A 113 -7.17 4.00 8.31
CA VAL A 113 -8.53 3.81 7.77
C VAL A 113 -8.69 2.40 7.19
N PRO A 114 -9.88 1.78 7.30
CA PRO A 114 -11.13 2.30 7.87
C PRO A 114 -11.34 2.04 9.38
N PHE A 115 -10.36 1.45 10.10
CA PHE A 115 -10.62 0.85 11.42
C PHE A 115 -10.11 1.65 12.64
N LYS A 116 -9.28 2.67 12.47
CA LYS A 116 -8.78 3.54 13.56
C LYS A 116 -8.96 5.02 13.21
N HIS A 117 -10.05 5.59 13.72
CA HIS A 117 -10.25 7.04 13.78
C HIS A 117 -9.75 7.56 15.13
#